data_AF-A0A9N8JPN9-F1
#
_entry.id   AF-A0A9N8JPN9-F1
#
_cell.length_a   1.000
_cell.length_b   1.000
_cell.length_c   1.000
_cell.angle_alpha   90.00
_cell.angle_beta   90.00
_cell.angle_gamma   90.00
#
_symmetry.space_group_name_H-M   'P 1'
#
loop_
_entity.id
_entity.type
_entity.pdbx_description
1 polymer ?
#
loop_
_entity_poly.entity_id
_entity_poly.type
_entity_poly.pdbx_seq_one_letter_code
_entity_poly.pdbx_strand_id
1 'polypeptide(L)'
;MYDTLTVGKYCEKRDPNLAYIAYRKGQNDLELIEITNDNAMFRAQARYLLEREDLEIWNYVLSSNNMHRRSLVDQVIATAVPESQDPERVSIAVKAFIDADMPTELIELLEKIILEPSAFSDNANLQNLLMLTACKSDRARVGNYIQNLSEYSPEDIATQCIEVGMYEEAFEIYKKHNNHTAATDVLVDHVSTTFLARDILRSASARTTAIEMHEAKQATVVSGESQHCSSQ
;
A
#
# COMPACT_ATOMS: atom_id res chain seq x y z
N MET A 1 23.24 -44.37 2.83
CA MET A 1 22.63 -43.02 2.85
C MET A 1 23.78 -42.03 2.85
N TYR A 2 23.89 -41.19 1.82
CA TYR A 2 24.87 -40.09 1.82
C TYR A 2 24.29 -38.94 2.61
N ASP A 3 25.07 -38.40 3.54
CA ASP A 3 24.70 -37.21 4.29
C ASP A 3 24.75 -35.99 3.35
N THR A 4 23.59 -35.38 3.15
CA THR A 4 23.40 -34.22 2.25
C THR A 4 24.18 -33.01 2.71
N LEU A 5 24.51 -32.89 4.01
CA LEU A 5 25.37 -31.84 4.55
C LEU A 5 26.81 -31.97 4.06
N THR A 6 27.33 -33.21 4.07
CA THR A 6 28.71 -33.48 3.64
C THR A 6 28.88 -33.26 2.14
N VAL A 7 27.87 -33.64 1.34
CA VAL A 7 27.86 -33.40 -0.12
C VAL A 7 27.72 -31.91 -0.43
N GLY A 8 26.84 -31.21 0.29
CA GLY A 8 26.64 -29.77 0.15
C GLY A 8 27.92 -28.97 0.42
N LYS A 9 28.59 -29.21 1.55
CA LYS A 9 29.86 -28.55 1.93
C LYS A 9 30.99 -28.82 0.94
N TYR A 10 30.97 -29.97 0.27
CA TYR A 10 31.94 -30.28 -0.77
C TYR A 10 31.62 -29.57 -2.10
N CYS A 11 30.33 -29.38 -2.41
CA CYS A 11 29.86 -28.73 -3.63
C CYS A 11 29.93 -27.21 -3.60
N GLU A 12 29.94 -26.58 -2.42
CA GLU A 12 30.07 -25.11 -2.24
C GLU A 12 31.26 -24.50 -2.99
N LYS A 13 32.39 -25.20 -3.04
CA LYS A 13 33.62 -24.70 -3.70
C LYS A 13 33.73 -25.01 -5.19
N ARG A 14 32.84 -25.86 -5.71
CA ARG A 14 32.94 -26.41 -7.07
C ARG A 14 31.81 -25.95 -7.97
N ASP A 15 30.57 -26.11 -7.52
CA ASP A 15 29.37 -25.77 -8.28
C ASP A 15 28.23 -25.40 -7.30
N PRO A 16 27.96 -24.11 -7.08
CA PRO A 16 26.95 -23.67 -6.11
C PRO A 16 25.53 -24.14 -6.47
N ASN A 17 25.23 -24.32 -7.77
CA ASN A 17 23.95 -24.90 -8.23
C ASN A 17 23.76 -26.36 -7.80
N LEU A 18 24.85 -27.13 -7.76
CA LEU A 18 24.79 -28.52 -7.33
C LEU A 18 24.62 -28.62 -5.81
N ALA A 19 25.27 -27.72 -5.06
CA ALA A 19 25.05 -27.57 -3.63
C ALA A 19 23.58 -27.23 -3.34
N TYR A 20 22.98 -26.28 -4.05
CA TYR A 20 21.56 -25.94 -3.93
C TYR A 20 20.64 -27.16 -4.11
N ILE A 21 20.87 -28.01 -5.13
CA ILE A 21 20.06 -29.21 -5.36
C ILE A 21 20.26 -30.24 -4.22
N ALA A 22 21.48 -30.39 -3.71
CA ALA A 22 21.79 -31.30 -2.62
C ALA A 22 21.11 -30.88 -1.30
N TYR A 23 21.16 -29.59 -0.96
CA TYR A 23 20.48 -29.06 0.22
C TYR A 23 18.96 -29.07 0.09
N ARG A 24 18.42 -28.78 -1.10
CA ARG A 24 16.98 -28.90 -1.39
C ARG A 24 16.46 -30.33 -1.18
N LYS A 25 17.25 -31.35 -1.55
CA LYS A 25 16.91 -32.76 -1.30
C LYS A 25 17.07 -33.16 0.18
N GLY A 26 17.97 -32.50 0.89
CA GLY A 26 18.26 -32.75 2.31
C GLY A 26 17.33 -32.06 3.29
N GLN A 27 16.45 -31.14 2.83
CA GLN A 27 15.63 -30.27 3.70
C GLN A 27 16.47 -29.47 4.71
N ASN A 28 17.69 -29.09 4.34
CA ASN A 28 18.56 -28.26 5.17
C ASN A 28 18.39 -26.78 4.76
N ASP A 29 17.33 -26.15 5.23
CA ASP A 29 16.92 -24.81 4.77
C ASP A 29 17.92 -23.72 5.13
N LEU A 30 18.49 -23.76 6.34
CA LEU A 30 19.41 -22.73 6.83
C LEU A 30 20.71 -22.69 6.04
N GLU A 31 21.33 -23.84 5.81
CA GLU A 31 22.57 -23.96 5.02
C GLU A 31 22.33 -23.56 3.56
N LEU A 32 21.15 -23.87 3.00
CA LEU A 32 20.77 -23.40 1.66
C LEU A 32 20.68 -21.87 1.60
N ILE A 33 20.11 -21.24 2.62
CA ILE A 33 20.01 -19.78 2.72
C ILE A 33 21.38 -19.14 2.83
N GLU A 34 22.27 -19.68 3.65
CA GLU A 34 23.64 -19.15 3.80
C GLU A 34 24.40 -19.19 2.46
N ILE A 35 24.35 -20.30 1.75
CA ILE A 35 25.04 -20.45 0.46
C ILE A 35 24.43 -19.58 -0.63
N THR A 36 23.11 -19.42 -0.64
CA THR A 36 22.45 -18.55 -1.60
C THR A 36 22.73 -17.08 -1.33
N ASN A 37 22.86 -16.68 -0.07
CA ASN A 37 23.33 -15.35 0.33
C ASN A 37 24.78 -15.13 -0.12
N ASP A 38 25.69 -16.07 0.15
CA ASP A 38 27.11 -15.97 -0.20
C ASP A 38 27.35 -15.90 -1.72
N ASN A 39 26.57 -16.66 -2.51
CA ASN A 39 26.68 -16.70 -3.97
C ASN A 39 25.75 -15.71 -4.69
N ALA A 40 25.03 -14.86 -3.95
CA ALA A 40 24.03 -13.93 -4.50
C ALA A 40 22.96 -14.60 -5.39
N MET A 41 22.60 -15.85 -5.10
CA MET A 41 21.63 -16.65 -5.87
C MET A 41 20.18 -16.39 -5.43
N PHE A 42 19.81 -15.12 -5.27
CA PHE A 42 18.53 -14.69 -4.70
C PHE A 42 17.29 -15.14 -5.49
N ARG A 43 17.41 -15.36 -6.81
CA ARG A 43 16.30 -15.88 -7.63
C ARG A 43 15.91 -17.31 -7.26
N ALA A 44 16.91 -18.18 -7.09
CA ALA A 44 16.67 -19.57 -6.71
C ALA A 44 16.15 -19.66 -5.27
N GLN A 45 16.72 -18.85 -4.38
CA GLN A 45 16.26 -18.73 -2.99
C GLN A 45 14.81 -18.26 -2.90
N ALA A 46 14.42 -17.23 -3.66
CA ALA A 46 13.05 -16.73 -3.69
C ALA A 46 12.05 -17.81 -4.12
N ARG A 47 12.36 -18.58 -5.17
CA ARG A 47 11.52 -19.71 -5.60
C ARG A 47 11.41 -20.79 -4.52
N TYR A 48 12.52 -21.12 -3.86
CA TYR A 48 12.53 -22.11 -2.79
C TYR A 48 11.70 -21.69 -1.59
N LEU A 49 11.76 -20.43 -1.19
CA LEU A 49 10.98 -19.89 -0.07
C LEU A 49 9.47 -19.99 -0.33
N LEU A 50 9.03 -19.74 -1.56
CA LEU A 50 7.63 -19.92 -1.94
C LEU A 50 7.22 -21.40 -1.97
N GLU A 51 8.11 -22.33 -2.36
CA GLU A 51 7.81 -23.76 -2.37
C GLU A 51 7.77 -24.39 -0.97
N ARG A 52 8.57 -23.89 -0.02
CA ARG A 52 8.63 -24.44 1.35
C ARG A 52 7.47 -24.00 2.23
N GLU A 53 6.85 -22.86 1.92
CA GLU A 53 5.63 -22.38 2.58
C GLU A 53 5.78 -22.21 4.11
N ASP A 54 7.01 -22.06 4.61
CA ASP A 54 7.31 -22.06 6.05
C ASP A 54 7.62 -20.65 6.57
N LEU A 55 6.76 -20.16 7.47
CA LEU A 55 6.84 -18.83 8.09
C LEU A 55 8.10 -18.64 8.95
N GLU A 56 8.65 -19.71 9.56
CA GLU A 56 9.87 -19.59 10.37
C GLU A 56 11.07 -19.21 9.49
N ILE A 57 11.14 -19.81 8.31
CA ILE A 57 12.18 -19.53 7.33
C ILE A 57 12.02 -18.11 6.77
N TRP A 58 10.79 -17.68 6.47
CA TRP A 58 10.52 -16.31 6.07
C TRP A 58 10.98 -15.31 7.13
N ASN A 59 10.66 -15.53 8.40
CA ASN A 59 11.11 -14.66 9.49
C ASN A 59 12.63 -14.60 9.63
N TYR A 60 13.31 -15.75 9.45
CA TYR A 60 14.77 -15.80 9.48
C TYR A 60 15.39 -14.96 8.35
N VAL A 61 14.86 -15.11 7.15
CA VAL A 61 15.34 -14.44 5.95
C VAL A 61 15.02 -12.93 5.95
N LEU A 62 13.83 -12.57 6.41
CA LEU A 62 13.35 -11.18 6.51
C LEU A 62 13.91 -10.44 7.72
N SER A 63 14.68 -11.12 8.58
CA SER A 63 15.37 -10.52 9.72
C SER A 63 16.21 -9.31 9.32
N SER A 64 16.15 -8.26 10.13
CA SER A 64 16.83 -6.98 9.92
C SER A 64 18.36 -7.07 9.94
N ASN A 65 18.91 -8.21 10.37
CA ASN A 65 20.34 -8.46 10.37
C ASN A 65 20.90 -8.83 8.98
N ASN A 66 20.03 -9.19 8.02
CA ASN A 66 20.46 -9.55 6.67
C ASN A 66 20.66 -8.32 5.79
N MET A 67 21.92 -8.05 5.43
CA MET A 67 22.27 -6.99 4.46
C MET A 67 21.65 -7.24 3.08
N HIS A 68 21.37 -8.51 2.74
CA HIS A 68 20.81 -8.92 1.45
C HIS A 68 19.28 -8.99 1.40
N ARG A 69 18.59 -8.65 2.50
CA ARG A 69 17.13 -8.72 2.59
C ARG A 69 16.44 -7.99 1.45
N ARG A 70 16.86 -6.75 1.18
CA ARG A 70 16.28 -5.91 0.11
C ARG A 70 16.38 -6.61 -1.25
N SER A 71 17.59 -7.08 -1.60
CA SER A 71 17.84 -7.76 -2.87
C SER A 71 17.02 -9.04 -3.03
N LEU A 72 16.84 -9.80 -1.94
CA LEU A 72 15.99 -10.97 -1.98
C LEU A 72 14.52 -10.60 -2.16
N VAL A 73 13.99 -9.64 -1.41
CA VAL A 73 12.61 -9.18 -1.54
C VAL A 73 12.35 -8.66 -2.95
N ASP A 74 13.28 -7.90 -3.52
CA ASP A 74 13.20 -7.45 -4.91
C ASP A 74 13.10 -8.63 -5.89
N GLN A 75 13.88 -9.70 -5.70
CA GLN A 75 13.77 -10.91 -6.54
C GLN A 75 12.49 -11.71 -6.28
N VAL A 76 11.98 -11.75 -5.05
CA VAL A 76 10.68 -12.38 -4.74
C VAL A 76 9.58 -11.67 -5.52
N ILE A 77 9.53 -10.34 -5.45
CA ILE A 77 8.53 -9.50 -6.12
C ILE A 77 8.70 -9.54 -7.65
N ALA A 78 9.94 -9.57 -8.15
CA ALA A 78 10.20 -9.51 -9.59
C ALA A 78 10.09 -10.85 -10.32
N THR A 79 10.36 -11.98 -9.64
CA THR A 79 10.49 -13.28 -10.30
C THR A 79 9.67 -14.39 -9.67
N ALA A 80 9.75 -14.59 -8.36
CA ALA A 80 9.15 -15.77 -7.74
C ALA A 80 7.61 -15.69 -7.69
N VAL A 81 7.08 -14.50 -7.45
CA VAL A 81 5.63 -14.28 -7.35
C VAL A 81 4.93 -14.34 -8.71
N PRO A 82 5.39 -13.65 -9.79
CA PRO A 82 4.76 -13.77 -11.11
C PRO A 82 4.80 -15.20 -11.68
N GLU A 83 5.81 -15.99 -11.32
CA GLU A 83 5.92 -17.38 -11.73
C GLU A 83 5.04 -18.33 -10.91
N SER A 84 4.66 -17.95 -9.68
CA SER A 84 3.81 -18.76 -8.82
C SER A 84 2.35 -18.46 -9.10
N GLN A 85 1.67 -19.40 -9.76
CA GLN A 85 0.22 -19.33 -10.00
C GLN A 85 -0.61 -19.95 -8.87
N ASP A 86 0.02 -20.28 -7.73
CA ASP A 86 -0.63 -20.94 -6.59
C ASP A 86 -1.10 -19.92 -5.54
N PRO A 87 -2.42 -19.79 -5.26
CA PRO A 87 -2.95 -18.82 -4.30
C PRO A 87 -2.41 -18.98 -2.89
N GLU A 88 -2.17 -20.22 -2.47
CA GLU A 88 -1.72 -20.54 -1.11
C GLU A 88 -0.31 -20.02 -0.85
N ARG A 89 0.59 -20.17 -1.82
CA ARG A 89 1.98 -19.69 -1.75
C ARG A 89 2.05 -18.17 -1.64
N VAL A 90 1.26 -17.48 -2.46
CA VAL A 90 1.16 -16.01 -2.44
C VAL A 90 0.60 -15.55 -1.10
N SER A 91 -0.42 -16.22 -0.58
CA SER A 91 -1.04 -15.87 0.71
C SER A 91 -0.06 -16.00 1.89
N ILE A 92 0.77 -17.04 1.91
CA ILE A 92 1.80 -17.24 2.95
C ILE A 92 2.89 -16.18 2.83
N ALA A 93 3.36 -15.87 1.61
CA ALA A 93 4.33 -14.80 1.39
C ALA A 93 3.80 -13.45 1.87
N VAL A 94 2.55 -13.11 1.52
CA VAL A 94 1.85 -11.90 1.98
C VAL A 94 1.78 -11.85 3.50
N LYS A 95 1.42 -12.96 4.16
CA LYS A 95 1.38 -13.04 5.63
C LYS A 95 2.76 -12.78 6.24
N ALA A 96 3.81 -13.36 5.65
CA ALA A 96 5.18 -13.12 6.10
C ALA A 96 5.61 -11.64 5.95
N PHE A 97 5.20 -10.96 4.87
CA PHE A 97 5.46 -9.53 4.72
C PHE A 97 4.70 -8.65 5.72
N ILE A 98 3.48 -9.03 6.09
CA ILE A 98 2.71 -8.38 7.16
C ILE A 98 3.40 -8.57 8.51
N ASP A 99 3.79 -9.79 8.85
CA ASP A 99 4.46 -10.11 10.12
C ASP A 99 5.83 -9.43 10.24
N ALA A 100 6.50 -9.21 9.10
CA ALA A 100 7.77 -8.49 9.01
C ALA A 100 7.65 -6.95 8.98
N ASP A 101 6.43 -6.40 9.08
CA ASP A 101 6.14 -4.96 9.08
C ASP A 101 6.71 -4.19 7.87
N MET A 102 6.58 -4.78 6.68
CA MET A 102 7.06 -4.21 5.40
C MET A 102 5.90 -3.88 4.45
N PRO A 103 5.10 -2.83 4.74
CA PRO A 103 3.91 -2.54 3.94
C PRO A 103 4.23 -1.98 2.54
N THR A 104 5.37 -1.30 2.35
CA THR A 104 5.76 -0.75 1.04
C THR A 104 6.06 -1.86 0.04
N GLU A 105 6.86 -2.83 0.45
CA GLU A 105 7.20 -4.01 -0.35
C GLU A 105 5.96 -4.88 -0.62
N LEU A 106 5.04 -4.99 0.35
CA LEU A 106 3.76 -5.68 0.16
C LEU A 106 2.88 -5.00 -0.91
N ILE A 107 2.81 -3.67 -0.90
CA ILE A 107 2.07 -2.91 -1.93
C ILE A 107 2.66 -3.18 -3.32
N GLU A 108 3.98 -3.11 -3.48
CA GLU A 108 4.63 -3.38 -4.78
C GLU A 108 4.37 -4.80 -5.28
N LEU A 109 4.36 -5.79 -4.38
CA LEU A 109 4.02 -7.17 -4.69
C LEU A 109 2.57 -7.29 -5.18
N LEU A 110 1.63 -6.70 -4.45
CA LEU A 110 0.21 -6.77 -4.77
C LEU A 110 -0.12 -5.99 -6.05
N GLU A 111 0.52 -4.84 -6.30
CA GLU A 111 0.39 -4.08 -7.55
C GLU A 111 0.76 -4.95 -8.75
N LYS A 112 1.87 -5.67 -8.72
CA LYS A 112 2.26 -6.52 -9.86
C LYS A 112 1.27 -7.64 -10.14
N ILE A 113 0.77 -8.31 -9.10
CA ILE A 113 -0.13 -9.46 -9.26
C ILE A 113 -1.53 -9.02 -9.74
N ILE A 114 -2.02 -7.89 -9.23
CA ILE A 114 -3.40 -7.42 -9.50
C ILE A 114 -3.46 -6.58 -10.77
N LEU A 115 -2.40 -5.82 -11.09
CA LEU A 115 -2.36 -4.98 -12.30
C LEU A 115 -2.01 -5.79 -13.56
N GLU A 116 -1.25 -6.88 -13.43
CA GLU A 116 -1.10 -7.85 -14.53
C GLU A 116 -2.26 -8.85 -14.50
N PRO A 117 -2.86 -9.19 -15.66
CA PRO A 117 -3.96 -10.15 -15.74
C PRO A 117 -3.45 -11.54 -15.34
N SER A 118 -3.62 -11.88 -14.06
CA SER A 118 -3.24 -13.14 -13.45
C SER A 118 -4.47 -13.84 -12.88
N ALA A 119 -4.35 -15.12 -12.51
CA ALA A 119 -5.43 -15.86 -11.84
C ALA A 119 -5.88 -15.24 -10.50
N PHE A 120 -5.18 -14.20 -10.03
CA PHE A 120 -5.41 -13.50 -8.78
C PHE A 120 -6.06 -12.13 -8.95
N SER A 121 -6.15 -11.60 -10.17
CA SER A 121 -6.75 -10.28 -10.42
C SER A 121 -8.18 -10.22 -9.91
N ASP A 122 -8.90 -11.33 -9.94
CA ASP A 122 -10.32 -11.41 -9.63
C ASP A 122 -10.58 -11.79 -8.15
N ASN A 123 -9.54 -11.86 -7.31
CA ASN A 123 -9.70 -12.25 -5.91
C ASN A 123 -10.00 -11.05 -5.01
N ALA A 124 -11.27 -10.96 -4.57
CA ALA A 124 -11.76 -9.94 -3.64
C ALA A 124 -10.89 -9.78 -2.39
N ASN A 125 -10.36 -10.87 -1.81
CA ASN A 125 -9.58 -10.82 -0.58
C ASN A 125 -8.23 -10.13 -0.77
N LEU A 126 -7.56 -10.39 -1.90
CA LEU A 126 -6.27 -9.76 -2.21
C LEU A 126 -6.46 -8.28 -2.58
N GLN A 127 -7.54 -7.94 -3.30
CA GLN A 127 -7.90 -6.56 -3.58
C GLN A 127 -8.20 -5.80 -2.28
N ASN A 128 -8.99 -6.39 -1.37
CA ASN A 128 -9.28 -5.82 -0.05
C ASN A 128 -7.99 -5.56 0.73
N LEU A 129 -7.07 -6.53 0.74
CA LEU A 129 -5.81 -6.38 1.46
C LEU A 129 -4.91 -5.28 0.87
N LEU A 130 -4.82 -5.19 -0.46
CA LEU A 130 -4.10 -4.10 -1.14
C LEU A 130 -4.67 -2.75 -0.71
N MET A 131 -6.00 -2.62 -0.76
CA MET A 131 -6.70 -1.40 -0.38
C MET A 131 -6.45 -1.02 1.08
N LEU A 132 -6.62 -1.96 2.02
CA LEU A 132 -6.39 -1.73 3.45
C LEU A 132 -4.93 -1.33 3.75
N THR A 133 -3.97 -1.97 3.10
CA THR A 133 -2.55 -1.71 3.30
C THR A 133 -2.16 -0.34 2.74
N ALA A 134 -2.65 -0.02 1.54
CA ALA A 134 -2.47 1.29 0.92
C ALA A 134 -3.10 2.41 1.77
N CYS A 135 -4.30 2.19 2.33
CA CYS A 135 -4.94 3.17 3.21
C CYS A 135 -4.06 3.54 4.41
N LYS A 136 -3.37 2.56 4.99
CA LYS A 136 -2.50 2.79 6.17
C LYS A 136 -1.14 3.38 5.81
N SER A 137 -0.59 3.03 4.65
CA SER A 137 0.83 3.27 4.35
C SER A 137 1.10 4.25 3.21
N ASP A 138 0.22 4.32 2.21
CA ASP A 138 0.38 5.19 1.05
C ASP A 138 -0.99 5.67 0.51
N ARG A 139 -1.45 6.80 1.04
CA ARG A 139 -2.76 7.41 0.71
C ARG A 139 -2.85 7.93 -0.72
N ALA A 140 -1.72 8.32 -1.33
CA ALA A 140 -1.73 8.97 -2.64
C ALA A 140 -2.13 8.01 -3.78
N ARG A 141 -1.92 6.70 -3.59
CA ARG A 141 -2.22 5.68 -4.61
C ARG A 141 -3.63 5.10 -4.49
N VAL A 142 -4.27 5.25 -3.33
CA VAL A 142 -5.61 4.70 -3.05
C VAL A 142 -6.64 5.14 -4.09
N GLY A 143 -6.64 6.41 -4.50
CA GLY A 143 -7.54 6.92 -5.53
C GLY A 143 -7.41 6.18 -6.88
N ASN A 144 -6.19 5.88 -7.32
CA ASN A 144 -5.97 5.12 -8.57
C ASN A 144 -6.46 3.67 -8.42
N TYR A 145 -6.29 3.06 -7.24
CA TYR A 145 -6.77 1.71 -6.98
C TYR A 145 -8.31 1.63 -6.99
N ILE A 146 -9.00 2.61 -6.38
CA ILE A 146 -10.47 2.69 -6.37
C ILE A 146 -11.04 2.69 -7.80
N GLN A 147 -10.36 3.36 -8.73
CA GLN A 147 -10.81 3.46 -10.12
C GLN A 147 -10.60 2.15 -10.88
N ASN A 148 -9.44 1.50 -10.71
CA ASN A 148 -9.05 0.31 -11.46
C ASN A 148 -9.63 -1.01 -10.90
N LEU A 149 -9.93 -1.09 -9.60
CA LEU A 149 -10.44 -2.29 -8.95
C LEU A 149 -11.98 -2.32 -8.94
N SER A 150 -12.57 -3.51 -8.98
CA SER A 150 -14.04 -3.69 -9.00
C SER A 150 -14.58 -4.75 -8.04
N GLU A 151 -13.75 -5.65 -7.53
CA GLU A 151 -14.20 -6.85 -6.79
C GLU A 151 -14.00 -6.73 -5.27
N TYR A 152 -13.59 -5.56 -4.78
CA TYR A 152 -13.40 -5.30 -3.34
C TYR A 152 -14.73 -5.01 -2.63
N SER A 153 -14.72 -5.13 -1.30
CA SER A 153 -15.89 -4.83 -0.44
C SER A 153 -16.01 -3.32 -0.21
N PRO A 154 -16.97 -2.61 -0.85
CA PRO A 154 -17.03 -1.15 -0.77
C PRO A 154 -17.36 -0.64 0.63
N GLU A 155 -18.20 -1.34 1.40
CA GLU A 155 -18.63 -0.93 2.74
C GLU A 155 -17.48 -1.00 3.76
N ASP A 156 -16.73 -2.12 3.77
CA ASP A 156 -15.62 -2.34 4.69
C ASP A 156 -14.47 -1.36 4.40
N ILE A 157 -14.11 -1.22 3.11
CA ILE A 157 -13.03 -0.32 2.70
C ILE A 157 -13.41 1.13 2.96
N ALA A 158 -14.66 1.55 2.68
CA ALA A 158 -15.08 2.91 2.96
C ALA A 158 -15.09 3.20 4.47
N THR A 159 -15.53 2.26 5.30
CA THR A 159 -15.45 2.40 6.77
C THR A 159 -14.00 2.58 7.22
N GLN A 160 -13.06 1.78 6.70
CA GLN A 160 -11.65 1.92 7.02
C GLN A 160 -11.07 3.25 6.54
N CYS A 161 -11.46 3.73 5.36
CA CYS A 161 -11.07 5.04 4.84
C CYS A 161 -11.54 6.18 5.76
N ILE A 162 -12.78 6.10 6.27
CA ILE A 162 -13.34 7.06 7.23
C ILE A 162 -12.52 7.07 8.54
N GLU A 163 -12.18 5.90 9.07
CA GLU A 163 -11.36 5.77 10.28
C GLU A 163 -9.96 6.39 10.11
N VAL A 164 -9.37 6.27 8.93
CA VAL A 164 -8.05 6.83 8.60
C VAL A 164 -8.12 8.34 8.27
N GLY A 165 -9.32 8.88 8.05
CA GLY A 165 -9.55 10.29 7.70
C GLY A 165 -9.51 10.59 6.19
N MET A 166 -9.65 9.57 5.35
CA MET A 166 -9.68 9.65 3.88
C MET A 166 -11.12 9.71 3.37
N TYR A 167 -11.76 10.86 3.57
CA TYR A 167 -13.17 11.04 3.28
C TYR A 167 -13.47 11.22 1.77
N GLU A 168 -12.51 11.73 1.01
CA GLU A 168 -12.67 11.94 -0.44
C GLU A 168 -12.68 10.59 -1.18
N GLU A 169 -11.77 9.69 -0.82
CA GLU A 169 -11.67 8.33 -1.32
C GLU A 169 -12.90 7.49 -0.91
N ALA A 170 -13.34 7.60 0.35
CA ALA A 170 -14.56 6.93 0.82
C ALA A 170 -15.80 7.37 0.02
N PHE A 171 -15.92 8.67 -0.28
CA PHE A 171 -17.00 9.20 -1.11
C PHE A 171 -16.95 8.67 -2.54
N GLU A 172 -15.76 8.58 -3.15
CA GLU A 172 -15.60 8.05 -4.51
C GLU A 172 -16.03 6.58 -4.61
N ILE A 173 -15.72 5.77 -3.58
CA ILE A 173 -16.18 4.38 -3.47
C ILE A 173 -17.71 4.31 -3.41
N TYR A 174 -18.35 5.06 -2.51
CA TYR A 174 -19.82 5.04 -2.38
C TYR A 174 -20.52 5.53 -3.64
N LYS A 175 -19.96 6.54 -4.32
CA LYS A 175 -20.45 7.03 -5.61
C LYS A 175 -20.36 5.96 -6.68
N LYS A 176 -19.25 5.21 -6.74
CA LYS A 176 -19.07 4.10 -7.70
C LYS A 176 -20.10 2.98 -7.48
N HIS A 177 -20.46 2.71 -6.23
CA HIS A 177 -21.44 1.68 -5.86
C HIS A 177 -22.89 2.17 -5.70
N ASN A 178 -23.21 3.40 -6.14
CA ASN A 178 -24.56 4.01 -6.05
C ASN A 178 -25.17 4.09 -4.63
N ASN A 179 -24.36 4.01 -3.57
CA ASN A 179 -24.84 4.15 -2.20
C ASN A 179 -24.88 5.64 -1.79
N HIS A 180 -25.90 6.34 -2.28
CA HIS A 180 -26.03 7.79 -2.14
C HIS A 180 -26.31 8.23 -0.69
N THR A 181 -26.98 7.39 0.11
CA THR A 181 -27.30 7.67 1.52
C THR A 181 -26.05 7.69 2.40
N ALA A 182 -25.21 6.65 2.29
CA ALA A 182 -23.94 6.61 3.01
C ALA A 182 -22.98 7.71 2.53
N ALA A 183 -22.97 8.00 1.23
CA ALA A 183 -22.19 9.10 0.66
C ALA A 183 -22.60 10.47 1.23
N THR A 184 -23.90 10.72 1.41
CA THR A 184 -24.38 11.96 2.03
C THR A 184 -24.01 12.05 3.50
N ASP A 185 -24.06 10.95 4.25
CA ASP A 185 -23.70 10.96 5.68
C ASP A 185 -22.20 11.28 5.86
N VAL A 186 -21.32 10.65 5.07
CA VAL A 186 -19.87 10.96 5.09
C VAL A 186 -19.60 12.41 4.71
N LEU A 187 -20.31 12.94 3.71
CA LEU A 187 -20.16 14.34 3.32
C LEU A 187 -20.64 15.28 4.42
N VAL A 188 -21.80 15.02 5.05
CA VAL A 188 -22.39 15.87 6.09
C VAL A 188 -21.52 15.91 7.34
N ASP A 189 -21.01 14.77 7.78
CA ASP A 189 -20.18 14.67 8.98
C ASP A 189 -18.77 15.23 8.78
N HIS A 190 -18.26 15.21 7.55
CA HIS A 190 -16.88 15.63 7.24
C HIS A 190 -16.78 16.85 6.31
N VAL A 191 -17.86 17.63 6.19
CA VAL A 191 -17.91 18.88 5.41
C VAL A 191 -16.69 19.75 5.68
N SER A 192 -16.19 19.88 6.91
CA SER A 192 -15.07 20.80 7.21
C SER A 192 -13.71 20.42 6.56
N THR A 193 -13.56 19.20 6.03
CA THR A 193 -12.25 18.65 5.62
C THR A 193 -12.09 18.47 4.11
N THR A 194 -13.18 18.33 3.36
CA THR A 194 -13.13 18.15 1.90
C THR A 194 -12.72 19.45 1.19
N PHE A 195 -11.90 19.34 0.14
CA PHE A 195 -11.38 20.49 -0.61
C PHE A 195 -12.48 21.46 -1.06
N LEU A 196 -13.66 20.91 -1.41
CA LEU A 196 -14.84 21.66 -1.81
C LEU A 196 -15.33 22.61 -0.71
N ALA A 197 -15.40 22.17 0.54
CA ALA A 197 -15.84 23.02 1.64
C ALA A 197 -14.79 24.04 2.06
N ARG A 198 -13.49 23.73 1.95
CA ARG A 198 -12.44 24.74 2.11
C ARG A 198 -12.57 25.84 1.06
N ASP A 199 -12.91 25.50 -0.18
CA ASP A 199 -13.12 26.48 -1.24
C ASP A 199 -14.41 27.30 -1.06
N ILE A 200 -15.49 26.67 -0.58
CA ILE A 200 -16.74 27.37 -0.22
C ILE A 200 -16.52 28.27 1.01
N LEU A 201 -15.82 27.83 2.05
CA LEU A 201 -15.47 28.65 3.22
C LEU A 201 -14.53 29.80 2.86
N ARG A 202 -13.56 29.57 1.98
CA ARG A 202 -12.63 30.60 1.53
C ARG A 202 -13.32 31.64 0.65
N SER A 203 -14.21 31.23 -0.25
CA SER A 203 -15.02 32.14 -1.05
C SER A 203 -16.07 32.88 -0.23
N ALA A 204 -16.65 32.25 0.80
CA ALA A 204 -17.55 32.89 1.76
C ALA A 204 -16.81 33.93 2.62
N SER A 205 -15.65 33.57 3.20
CA SER A 205 -14.82 34.49 4.00
C SER A 205 -14.34 35.70 3.19
N ALA A 206 -13.96 35.50 1.92
CA ALA A 206 -13.59 36.59 1.01
C ALA A 206 -14.76 37.52 0.67
N ARG A 207 -15.99 36.99 0.58
CA ARG A 207 -17.20 37.81 0.41
C ARG A 207 -17.52 38.61 1.67
N THR A 208 -17.37 38.02 2.85
CA THR A 208 -17.61 38.72 4.13
C THR A 208 -16.63 39.88 4.34
N THR A 209 -15.32 39.68 4.06
CA THR A 209 -14.34 40.78 4.14
C THR A 209 -14.60 41.87 3.09
N ALA A 210 -15.09 41.52 1.90
CA ALA A 210 -15.44 42.50 0.88
C ALA A 210 -16.66 43.35 1.29
N ILE A 211 -17.65 42.76 1.97
CA ILE A 211 -18.82 43.48 2.51
C ILE A 211 -18.37 44.43 3.63
N GLU A 212 -17.55 43.96 4.57
CA GLU A 212 -17.03 44.79 5.67
C GLU A 212 -16.15 45.95 5.16
N MET A 213 -15.33 45.73 4.12
CA MET A 213 -14.56 46.80 3.48
C MET A 213 -15.45 47.81 2.73
N HIS A 214 -16.58 47.37 2.18
CA HIS A 214 -17.54 48.25 1.52
C HIS A 214 -18.33 49.09 2.53
N GLU A 215 -18.76 48.50 3.65
CA GLU A 215 -19.39 49.22 4.77
C GLU A 215 -18.42 50.21 5.44
N ALA A 216 -17.15 49.83 5.64
CA ALA A 216 -16.13 50.73 6.17
C ALA A 216 -15.85 51.93 5.23
N LYS A 217 -15.86 51.71 3.91
CA LYS A 217 -15.77 52.81 2.92
C LYS A 217 -16.99 53.72 2.97
N GLN A 218 -18.20 53.18 3.05
CA GLN A 218 -19.41 53.99 3.15
C GLN A 218 -19.46 54.82 4.45
N ALA A 219 -19.06 54.25 5.59
CA ALA A 219 -18.96 54.98 6.85
C ALA A 219 -17.93 56.13 6.82
N THR A 220 -16.85 55.97 6.06
CA THR A 220 -15.83 57.03 5.89
C THR A 220 -16.33 58.17 4.99
N VAL A 221 -17.14 57.88 3.97
CA VAL A 221 -17.72 58.90 3.07
C VAL A 221 -18.75 59.78 3.80
N VAL A 222 -19.61 59.18 4.64
CA VAL A 222 -20.61 59.91 5.44
C VAL A 222 -19.95 60.84 6.50
N SER A 223 -18.76 60.46 6.97
CA SER A 223 -17.97 61.28 7.91
C SER A 223 -17.23 62.44 7.22
N GLY A 224 -17.02 62.37 5.89
CA GLY A 224 -16.40 63.45 5.10
C GLY A 224 -17.40 64.53 4.67
N GLU A 225 -18.65 64.18 4.39
CA GLU A 225 -19.69 65.14 3.97
C GLU A 225 -20.17 66.03 5.12
N SER A 226 -20.07 65.55 6.37
CA SER A 226 -20.45 66.32 7.57
C SER A 226 -19.43 67.40 7.96
N GLN A 227 -18.20 67.38 7.42
CA GLN A 227 -17.22 68.46 7.63
C GLN A 227 -17.31 69.57 6.57
N HIS A 228 -17.87 69.32 5.39
CA HIS A 228 -17.96 70.35 4.33
C HIS A 228 -19.17 71.27 4.47
N CYS A 229 -20.21 70.89 5.23
CA CYS A 229 -21.39 71.74 5.45
C CYS A 229 -21.22 72.75 6.60
N SER A 230 -20.06 72.75 7.30
CA SER A 230 -19.76 73.69 8.39
C SER A 230 -18.73 74.77 8.03
N SER A 231 -18.39 74.93 6.75
CA SER A 231 -17.48 76.01 6.32
C SER A 231 -17.86 76.53 4.94
N GLN A 232 -18.54 77.68 4.98
CA GLN A 232 -18.88 78.64 3.91
C GLN A 232 -20.32 78.62 3.41
#